data_AF-A0A960XM55-F1
#
_entry.id   AF-A0A960XM55-F1
#
_cell.length_a   1.000
_cell.length_b   1.000
_cell.length_c   1.000
_cell.angle_alpha   90.00
_cell.angle_beta   90.00
_cell.angle_gamma   90.00
#
_symmetry.space_group_name_H-M   'P 1'
#
loop_
_entity.id
_entity.type
_entity.pdbx_description
1 polymer ?
#
loop_
_entity_poly.entity_id
_entity_poly.type
_entity_poly.pdbx_seq_one_letter_code
_entity_poly.pdbx_strand_id
1 'polypeptide(L)'
;LGYFDCFNRGRFFEAHDVLEEHWLDCRLAPEGNYFKALIQFAGVFVHLDKRRRAPAAGLCRLALKHLRGYRSPFCHIDTDTVRAAVQDLLERIEAGTGFPELLAPETLRHFLPDPARPGGFRIAPPPDAA
;
A
#
# COMPACT_ATOMS: atom_id res chain seq x y z
N LEU A 1 13.92 -9.56 -5.73
CA LEU A 1 12.69 -9.72 -4.89
C LEU A 1 11.68 -8.70 -5.38
N GLY A 2 10.41 -9.06 -5.56
CA GLY A 2 9.39 -8.10 -5.96
C GLY A 2 8.78 -7.35 -4.77
N TYR A 3 8.29 -6.13 -5.00
CA TYR A 3 7.56 -5.32 -4.01
C TYR A 3 6.48 -6.14 -3.28
N PHE A 4 5.61 -6.81 -4.06
CA PHE A 4 4.50 -7.59 -3.52
C PHE A 4 4.93 -8.80 -2.70
N ASP A 5 6.04 -9.46 -3.06
CA ASP A 5 6.57 -10.58 -2.27
C ASP A 5 7.08 -10.12 -0.91
N CYS A 6 7.71 -8.95 -0.85
CA CYS A 6 8.14 -8.34 0.41
C CYS A 6 6.92 -7.92 1.24
N PHE A 7 5.98 -7.20 0.61
CA PHE A 7 4.76 -6.71 1.27
C PHE A 7 3.92 -7.86 1.85
N ASN A 8 3.72 -8.94 1.08
CA ASN A 8 2.97 -10.13 1.48
C ASN A 8 3.58 -10.89 2.66
N ARG A 9 4.89 -10.73 2.89
CA ARG A 9 5.61 -11.36 4.00
C ARG A 9 5.77 -10.43 5.20
N GLY A 10 5.11 -9.26 5.21
CA GLY A 10 5.26 -8.25 6.25
C GLY A 10 6.62 -7.57 6.27
N ARG A 11 7.42 -7.72 5.21
CA ARG A 11 8.74 -7.07 5.05
C ARG A 11 8.54 -5.70 4.42
N PHE A 12 7.90 -4.80 5.17
CA PHE A 12 7.43 -3.51 4.65
C PHE A 12 8.56 -2.55 4.33
N PHE A 13 9.68 -2.61 5.05
CA PHE A 13 10.87 -1.82 4.75
C PHE A 13 11.50 -2.29 3.43
N GLU A 14 11.66 -3.59 3.23
CA GLU A 14 12.19 -4.13 1.99
C GLU A 14 11.23 -3.94 0.81
N ALA A 15 9.91 -3.95 1.06
CA ALA A 15 8.93 -3.60 0.04
C ALA A 15 9.12 -2.13 -0.37
N HIS A 16 9.20 -1.22 0.59
CA HIS A 16 9.49 0.20 0.34
C HIS A 16 10.74 0.37 -0.54
N ASP A 17 11.88 -0.21 -0.13
CA ASP A 17 13.16 -0.02 -0.81
C ASP A 17 13.16 -0.59 -2.24
N VAL A 18 12.63 -1.80 -2.43
CA VAL A 18 12.53 -2.44 -3.76
C VAL A 18 11.67 -1.60 -4.72
N LEU A 19 10.56 -1.03 -4.24
CA LEU A 19 9.72 -0.20 -5.10
C LEU A 19 10.28 1.21 -5.29
N GLU A 20 10.99 1.76 -4.30
CA GLU A 20 11.68 3.05 -4.41
C GLU A 20 12.75 3.00 -5.50
N GLU A 21 13.54 1.93 -5.57
CA GLU A 21 14.54 1.75 -6.64
C GLU A 21 13.89 1.82 -8.03
N HIS A 22 12.78 1.10 -8.24
CA HIS A 22 12.03 1.17 -9.50
C HIS A 22 11.41 2.56 -9.74
N TRP A 23 10.84 3.16 -8.69
CA TRP A 23 10.23 4.48 -8.78
C TRP A 23 11.26 5.56 -9.16
N LEU A 24 12.51 5.48 -8.71
CA LEU A 24 13.53 6.45 -9.07
C LEU A 24 13.71 6.57 -10.58
N ASP A 25 13.57 5.46 -11.33
CA ASP A 25 13.68 5.44 -12.79
C ASP A 25 12.47 6.06 -13.49
N CYS A 26 11.27 5.91 -12.92
CA CYS A 26 10.02 6.37 -13.54
C CYS A 26 9.32 7.51 -12.77
N ARG A 27 10.01 8.20 -11.85
CA ARG A 27 9.41 9.22 -10.95
C ARG A 27 8.79 10.41 -11.65
N LEU A 28 9.23 10.70 -12.87
CA LEU A 28 8.69 11.77 -13.72
C LEU A 28 7.62 11.29 -14.72
N ALA A 29 7.38 9.98 -14.79
CA ALA A 29 6.37 9.39 -15.63
C ALA A 29 4.95 9.59 -15.04
N PRO A 30 3.88 9.41 -15.83
CA PRO A 30 2.50 9.53 -15.35
C PRO A 30 2.18 8.66 -14.12
N GLU A 31 2.80 7.49 -13.99
CA GLU A 31 2.70 6.56 -12.87
C GLU A 31 3.61 6.89 -11.67
N GLY A 32 4.49 7.88 -11.78
CA GLY A 32 5.45 8.23 -10.74
C GLY A 32 4.79 8.53 -9.39
N ASN A 33 3.70 9.31 -9.37
CA ASN A 33 2.96 9.57 -8.12
C ASN A 33 2.21 8.34 -7.62
N TYR A 34 1.81 7.42 -8.51
CA TYR A 34 1.16 6.18 -8.14
C TYR A 34 2.11 5.27 -7.37
N PHE A 35 3.31 5.01 -7.89
CA PHE A 35 4.31 4.21 -7.16
C PHE A 35 4.77 4.89 -5.88
N LYS A 36 4.90 6.22 -5.88
CA LYS A 36 5.14 6.98 -4.64
C LYS A 36 4.07 6.72 -3.58
N ALA A 37 2.80 6.57 -3.97
CA ALA A 37 1.73 6.25 -3.04
C ALA A 37 1.89 4.85 -2.42
N LEU A 38 2.27 3.85 -3.22
CA LEU A 38 2.52 2.48 -2.76
C LEU A 38 3.76 2.39 -1.84
N ILE A 39 4.81 3.15 -2.14
CA ILE A 39 5.99 3.32 -1.29
C ILE A 39 5.60 3.94 0.05
N GLN A 40 4.82 5.03 0.02
CA GLN A 40 4.31 5.68 1.22
C GLN A 40 3.43 4.73 2.04
N PHE A 41 2.60 3.92 1.38
CA PHE A 41 1.75 2.95 2.05
C PHE A 41 2.57 1.84 2.74
N ALA A 42 3.62 1.31 2.11
CA ALA A 42 4.56 0.40 2.78
C ALA A 42 5.24 1.10 3.98
N GLY A 43 5.61 2.37 3.82
CA GLY A 43 6.17 3.21 4.90
C GLY A 43 5.24 3.37 6.10
N VAL A 44 3.91 3.31 5.94
CA VAL A 44 2.94 3.36 7.05
C VAL A 44 3.28 2.28 8.07
N PHE A 45 3.44 1.04 7.62
CA PHE A 45 3.72 -0.10 8.49
C PHE A 45 5.10 0.00 9.16
N VAL A 46 6.11 0.49 8.44
CA VAL A 46 7.44 0.78 9.03
C VAL A 46 7.34 1.79 10.18
N HIS A 47 6.43 2.77 10.08
CA HIS A 47 6.17 3.71 11.16
C HIS A 47 5.36 3.09 12.30
N LEU A 48 4.40 2.23 12.00
CA LEU A 48 3.62 1.49 13.01
C LEU A 48 4.50 0.54 13.83
N ASP A 49 5.44 -0.18 13.21
CA ASP A 49 6.42 -1.04 13.89
C ASP A 49 7.29 -0.24 14.87
N LYS A 50 7.62 1.00 14.51
CA LYS A 50 8.35 1.96 15.36
C LYS A 50 7.45 2.68 16.38
N ARG A 51 6.17 2.29 16.49
CA ARG A 51 5.15 2.91 17.36
C ARG A 51 4.94 4.41 17.12
N ARG A 52 5.08 4.85 15.85
CA ARG A 52 4.94 6.26 15.44
C ARG A 52 3.62 6.50 14.73
N ARG A 53 2.56 6.76 15.50
CA ARG A 53 1.19 6.96 15.01
C ARG A 53 1.03 8.18 14.08
N ALA A 54 1.51 9.35 14.49
CA ALA A 54 1.29 10.58 13.73
C ALA A 54 1.96 10.55 12.34
N PRO A 55 3.22 10.10 12.20
CA PRO A 55 3.81 9.88 10.88
C PRO A 55 3.08 8.84 10.03
N ALA A 56 2.60 7.74 10.63
CA ALA A 56 1.85 6.70 9.91
C ALA A 56 0.55 7.28 9.31
N ALA A 57 -0.24 8.04 10.09
CA ALA A 57 -1.41 8.76 9.58
C ALA A 57 -1.04 9.75 8.46
N GLY A 58 0.07 10.47 8.61
CA GLY A 58 0.58 11.40 7.60
C GLY A 58 0.83 10.72 6.26
N LEU A 59 1.46 9.54 6.28
CA LEU A 59 1.72 8.75 5.07
C LEU A 59 0.43 8.21 4.44
N CYS A 60 -0.55 7.75 5.23
CA CYS A 60 -1.85 7.34 4.67
C CYS A 60 -2.52 8.50 3.90
N ARG A 61 -2.55 9.71 4.49
CA ARG A 61 -3.14 10.88 3.83
C ARG A 61 -2.41 11.27 2.54
N LEU A 62 -1.09 11.17 2.53
CA LEU A 62 -0.29 11.41 1.32
C LEU A 62 -0.53 10.35 0.24
N ALA A 63 -0.57 9.07 0.61
CA ALA A 63 -0.87 7.98 -0.31
C ALA A 63 -2.27 8.16 -0.94
N LEU A 64 -3.30 8.43 -0.13
CA LEU A 64 -4.66 8.72 -0.62
C LEU A 64 -4.70 9.92 -1.57
N LYS A 65 -3.96 10.99 -1.26
CA LYS A 65 -3.85 12.18 -2.13
C LYS A 65 -3.29 11.80 -3.51
N HIS A 66 -2.22 11.00 -3.54
CA HIS A 66 -1.61 10.57 -4.79
C HIS A 66 -2.51 9.59 -5.58
N LEU A 67 -3.20 8.67 -4.91
CA LEU A 67 -4.07 7.68 -5.56
C LEU A 67 -5.35 8.28 -6.17
N ARG A 68 -5.78 9.47 -5.71
CA ARG A 68 -7.08 10.06 -6.10
C ARG A 68 -7.27 10.20 -7.62
N GLY A 69 -6.22 10.50 -8.36
CA GLY A 69 -6.27 10.77 -9.81
C GLY A 69 -6.19 9.53 -10.71
N TYR A 70 -5.99 8.35 -10.16
CA TYR A 70 -5.77 7.13 -10.93
C TYR A 70 -7.04 6.27 -11.00
N ARG A 71 -7.30 5.69 -12.18
CA ARG A 71 -8.40 4.74 -12.40
C ARG A 71 -8.08 3.38 -11.76
N SER A 72 -9.10 2.52 -11.65
CA SER A 72 -8.90 1.10 -11.36
C SER A 72 -9.25 0.25 -12.59
N PRO A 73 -8.41 -0.71 -13.01
CA PRO A 73 -7.04 -0.91 -12.55
C PRO A 73 -6.08 0.15 -13.12
N PHE A 74 -4.98 0.41 -12.41
CA PHE A 74 -3.84 1.18 -12.90
C PHE A 74 -2.54 0.43 -12.60
N CYS A 75 -1.62 0.36 -13.56
CA CYS A 75 -0.41 -0.48 -13.47
C CYS A 75 -0.72 -1.93 -13.03
N HIS A 76 -1.81 -2.49 -13.58
CA HIS A 76 -2.31 -3.83 -13.24
C HIS A 76 -2.67 -4.03 -11.77
N ILE A 77 -2.93 -2.96 -11.02
CA ILE A 77 -3.30 -3.04 -9.61
C ILE A 77 -4.71 -2.49 -9.46
N ASP A 78 -5.53 -3.17 -8.66
CA ASP A 78 -6.84 -2.69 -8.26
C ASP A 78 -6.71 -1.49 -7.31
N THR A 79 -6.61 -0.31 -7.90
CA THR A 79 -6.45 0.97 -7.22
C THR A 79 -7.62 1.29 -6.28
N ASP A 80 -8.83 0.81 -6.58
CA ASP A 80 -9.99 1.05 -5.72
C ASP A 80 -9.83 0.33 -4.40
N THR A 81 -9.42 -0.93 -4.45
CA THR A 81 -9.14 -1.68 -3.23
C THR A 81 -7.95 -1.09 -2.47
N VAL A 82 -6.88 -0.65 -3.16
CA VAL A 82 -5.74 0.06 -2.52
C VAL A 82 -6.23 1.30 -1.77
N ARG A 83 -7.04 2.14 -2.40
CA ARG A 83 -7.60 3.34 -1.75
C ARG A 83 -8.44 2.98 -0.53
N ALA A 84 -9.31 1.98 -0.64
CA ALA A 84 -10.18 1.54 0.45
C ALA A 84 -9.36 1.08 1.67
N ALA A 85 -8.30 0.31 1.46
CA ALA A 85 -7.42 -0.11 2.54
C ALA A 85 -6.64 1.03 3.20
N VAL A 86 -6.05 1.93 2.41
CA VAL A 86 -5.30 3.05 3.00
C VAL A 86 -6.25 3.91 3.84
N GLN A 87 -7.50 4.05 3.39
CA GLN A 87 -8.56 4.73 4.14
C GLN A 87 -8.94 3.99 5.43
N ASP A 88 -9.23 2.69 5.38
CA ASP A 88 -9.54 1.87 6.58
C ASP A 88 -8.39 1.92 7.61
N LEU A 89 -7.14 1.79 7.14
CA LEU A 89 -5.99 1.88 8.03
C LEU A 89 -5.85 3.28 8.66
N LEU A 90 -6.08 4.34 7.89
CA LEU A 90 -6.09 5.71 8.41
C LEU A 90 -7.14 5.87 9.51
N GLU A 91 -8.36 5.39 9.29
CA GLU A 91 -9.46 5.46 10.26
C GLU A 91 -9.11 4.73 11.57
N ARG A 92 -8.54 3.52 11.50
CA ARG A 92 -8.06 2.79 12.69
C ARG A 92 -6.96 3.53 13.43
N ILE A 93 -6.00 4.10 12.68
CA ILE A 93 -4.91 4.89 13.25
C ILE A 93 -5.46 6.11 13.99
N GLU A 94 -6.42 6.83 13.39
CA GLU A 94 -7.05 8.03 13.96
C GLU A 94 -8.00 7.71 15.12
N ALA A 95 -8.67 6.56 15.08
CA ALA A 95 -9.47 6.04 16.19
C ALA A 95 -8.63 5.62 17.42
N GLY A 96 -7.29 5.62 17.29
CA GLY A 96 -6.39 5.29 18.39
C GLY A 96 -6.19 3.79 18.62
N THR A 97 -6.56 2.94 17.64
CA THR A 97 -6.36 1.48 17.69
C THR A 97 -4.92 1.13 18.11
N GLY A 98 -4.76 0.14 18.98
CA GLY A 98 -3.47 -0.23 19.54
C GLY A 98 -2.49 -0.74 18.47
N PHE A 99 -1.19 -0.46 18.61
CA PHE A 99 -0.18 -0.94 17.66
C PHE A 99 -0.19 -2.46 17.43
N PRO A 100 -0.36 -3.32 18.45
CA PRO A 100 -0.45 -4.76 18.23
C PRO A 100 -1.64 -5.15 17.34
N GLU A 101 -2.76 -4.43 17.44
CA GLU A 101 -3.97 -4.70 16.64
C GLU A 101 -3.82 -4.18 15.21
N LEU A 102 -3.17 -3.02 15.03
CA LEU A 102 -2.84 -2.47 13.70
C LEU A 102 -1.86 -3.36 12.91
N LEU A 103 -1.00 -4.10 13.61
CA LEU A 103 0.02 -4.98 13.04
C LEU A 103 -0.35 -6.46 13.15
N ALA A 104 -1.53 -6.78 13.67
CA ALA A 104 -1.99 -8.15 13.81
C ALA A 104 -2.07 -8.82 12.42
N PRO A 105 -1.70 -10.10 12.29
CA PRO A 105 -1.76 -10.81 11.00
C PRO A 105 -3.12 -10.70 10.32
N GLU A 106 -4.21 -10.64 11.07
CA GLU A 106 -5.60 -10.49 10.60
C GLU A 106 -5.83 -9.13 9.95
N THR A 107 -5.28 -8.08 10.54
CA THR A 107 -5.30 -6.71 10.02
C THR A 107 -4.40 -6.61 8.79
N LEU A 108 -3.16 -7.07 8.88
CA LEU A 108 -2.20 -7.04 7.76
C LEU A 108 -2.71 -7.80 6.56
N ARG A 109 -3.36 -8.94 6.79
CA ARG A 109 -4.06 -9.74 5.80
C ARG A 109 -4.94 -8.84 4.94
N HIS A 110 -5.75 -7.95 5.52
CA HIS A 110 -6.66 -7.06 4.77
C HIS A 110 -5.94 -6.24 3.70
N PHE A 111 -4.64 -5.99 3.87
CA PHE A 111 -3.81 -5.17 3.01
C PHE A 111 -2.90 -5.96 2.08
N LEU A 112 -3.04 -7.29 1.98
CA LEU A 112 -2.18 -8.10 1.13
C LEU A 112 -2.75 -8.26 -0.29
N PRO A 113 -1.94 -8.09 -1.34
CA PRO A 113 -2.30 -8.42 -2.71
C PRO A 113 -2.45 -9.94 -2.89
N ASP A 114 -3.69 -10.41 -2.90
CA ASP A 114 -4.05 -11.80 -3.17
C ASP A 114 -5.32 -11.83 -4.07
N PRO A 115 -5.21 -12.33 -5.31
CA PRO A 115 -6.34 -12.35 -6.25
C PRO A 115 -7.52 -13.21 -5.79
N ALA A 116 -7.28 -14.24 -4.97
CA ALA A 116 -8.34 -15.10 -4.43
C ALA A 116 -8.97 -14.51 -3.14
N ARG A 117 -8.40 -13.43 -2.61
CA ARG A 117 -8.78 -12.89 -1.30
C ARG A 117 -9.94 -11.90 -1.38
N PRO A 118 -10.96 -12.03 -0.53
CA PRO A 118 -11.99 -11.01 -0.38
C PRO A 118 -11.43 -9.75 0.30
N GLY A 119 -11.60 -8.59 -0.33
CA GLY A 119 -11.29 -7.28 0.26
C GLY A 119 -9.82 -6.92 0.42
N GLY A 120 -8.88 -7.72 -0.09
CA GLY A 120 -7.48 -7.31 -0.26
C GLY A 120 -7.19 -6.86 -1.68
N PHE A 121 -6.04 -6.20 -1.90
CA PHE A 121 -5.66 -5.72 -3.24
C PHE A 121 -5.55 -6.89 -4.20
N ARG A 122 -5.73 -6.60 -5.48
CA ARG A 122 -5.58 -7.61 -6.53
C ARG A 122 -4.72 -7.04 -7.64
N ILE A 123 -3.97 -7.93 -8.26
CA ILE A 123 -3.30 -7.64 -9.51
C ILE A 123 -4.28 -8.04 -10.62
N ALA A 124 -4.72 -7.07 -11.41
CA ALA A 124 -5.55 -7.31 -12.58
C ALA A 124 -4.74 -8.04 -13.66
N PRO A 125 -5.34 -8.99 -14.39
CA PRO A 125 -4.66 -9.61 -15.52
C PRO A 125 -4.30 -8.56 -16.58
N PRO A 126 -3.23 -8.77 -17.36
CA PRO A 126 -2.91 -7.87 -18.48
C PRO A 126 -4.06 -7.91 -19.51
N PRO A 127 -4.27 -6.81 -20.26
CA PRO A 127 -5.41 -6.67 -21.17
C PRO A 127 -5.50 -7.77 -22.24
N ASP A 128 -4.41 -8.49 -22.52
CA ASP A 128 -4.30 -9.52 -23.56
C ASP A 128 -4.35 -10.97 -23.02
N ALA A 129 -4.69 -11.20 -21.74
CA ALA A 129 -4.71 -12.53 -21.12
C ALA A 129 -6.11 -13.17 -21.00
N ALA A 130 -7.04 -12.85 -21.90
CA ALA A 130 -8.37 -13.45 -21.98
C ALA A 130 -8.54 -14.32 -23.23
#